data_AF-A0AAF0CGE6-F1
#
_entry.id   AF-A0AAF0CGE6-F1
#
_cell.length_a   1.000
_cell.length_b   1.000
_cell.length_c   1.000
_cell.angle_alpha   90.00
_cell.angle_beta   90.00
_cell.angle_gamma   90.00
#
_symmetry.space_group_name_H-M   'P 1'
#
loop_
_entity.id
_entity.type
_entity.pdbx_description
1 polymer ?
#
loop_
_entity_poly.entity_id
_entity_poly.type
_entity_poly.pdbx_seq_one_letter_code
_entity_poly.pdbx_strand_id
1 'polypeptide(L)'
;MMLRIISVCVAACLFASPAAAQELEGDYLYRVETIRAAPGKLEALLEWAARAREDNYFEDAGGSFPLIMRHSQGDQWDLLVILPMESWVDFHTKARQKKRQDATRKHEILLASQDGLIAFEEDHFAYGPPYNEVKSAYDSNAYFHIEMFNAAPGKSGELLEQRRMENAYLEQTGQTPNMIFRRAAGSDVDIFTIGFHESRLSYASQAPHDEEAAEDIAKDVGFKDRADISFYLRSLISGHHDTFAVKVE
;
A
#
# COMPACT_ATOMS: atom_id res chain seq x y z
N MET A 1 -26.26 -39.31 -57.15
CA MET A 1 -25.45 -39.53 -55.92
C MET A 1 -25.09 -38.13 -55.37
N MET A 2 -25.94 -37.56 -54.52
CA MET A 2 -25.76 -36.19 -53.97
C MET A 2 -25.01 -36.27 -52.64
N LEU A 3 -23.84 -35.64 -52.58
CA LEU A 3 -23.02 -35.53 -51.37
C LEU A 3 -23.56 -34.36 -50.52
N ARG A 4 -24.18 -34.65 -49.38
CA ARG A 4 -24.56 -33.65 -48.37
C ARG A 4 -23.37 -33.44 -47.43
N ILE A 5 -22.74 -32.28 -47.51
CA ILE A 5 -21.73 -31.82 -46.54
C ILE A 5 -22.50 -31.20 -45.37
N ILE A 6 -22.43 -31.83 -44.21
CA ILE A 6 -22.95 -31.31 -42.94
C ILE A 6 -21.87 -30.40 -42.36
N SER A 7 -22.12 -29.09 -42.38
CA SER A 7 -21.31 -28.09 -41.67
C SER A 7 -21.62 -28.18 -40.18
N VAL A 8 -20.65 -28.66 -39.39
CA VAL A 8 -20.67 -28.57 -37.93
C VAL A 8 -20.21 -27.15 -37.54
N CYS A 9 -21.13 -26.35 -37.01
CA CYS A 9 -20.78 -25.08 -36.37
C CYS A 9 -20.28 -25.37 -34.95
N VAL A 10 -18.98 -25.26 -34.73
CA VAL A 10 -18.38 -25.24 -33.38
C VAL A 10 -18.62 -23.86 -32.80
N ALA A 11 -19.57 -23.74 -31.87
CA ALA A 11 -19.75 -22.55 -31.07
C ALA A 11 -18.59 -22.45 -30.06
N ALA A 12 -17.66 -21.54 -30.30
CA ALA A 12 -16.62 -21.18 -29.34
C ALA A 12 -17.28 -20.37 -28.20
N CYS A 13 -17.51 -21.00 -27.05
CA CYS A 13 -17.80 -20.28 -25.81
C CYS A 13 -16.54 -19.49 -25.43
N LEU A 14 -16.57 -18.18 -25.70
CA LEU A 14 -15.66 -17.23 -25.09
C LEU A 14 -15.99 -17.19 -23.60
N PHE A 15 -15.23 -17.94 -22.80
CA PHE A 15 -15.15 -17.68 -21.37
C PHE A 15 -14.46 -16.31 -21.23
N ALA A 16 -15.26 -15.27 -20.96
CA ALA A 16 -14.73 -14.05 -20.43
C ALA A 16 -14.08 -14.43 -19.08
N SER A 17 -12.75 -14.38 -19.02
CA SER A 17 -12.05 -14.45 -17.74
C SER A 17 -12.64 -13.36 -16.85
N PRO A 18 -13.02 -13.66 -15.60
CA PRO A 18 -13.33 -12.60 -14.65
C PRO A 18 -12.12 -11.68 -14.63
N ALA A 19 -12.36 -10.36 -14.70
CA ALA A 19 -11.34 -9.38 -14.38
C ALA A 19 -10.66 -9.85 -13.09
N ALA A 20 -9.34 -10.03 -13.12
CA ALA A 20 -8.61 -10.50 -11.96
C ALA A 20 -8.97 -9.58 -10.80
N ALA A 21 -9.58 -10.14 -9.74
CA ALA A 21 -9.87 -9.39 -8.54
C ALA A 21 -8.53 -8.89 -8.01
N GLN A 22 -8.44 -7.58 -7.76
CA GLN A 22 -7.24 -6.99 -7.20
C GLN A 22 -6.93 -7.68 -5.87
N GLU A 23 -5.72 -8.21 -5.71
CA GLU A 23 -5.31 -8.81 -4.44
C GLU A 23 -5.00 -7.65 -3.48
N LEU A 24 -5.89 -7.43 -2.50
CA LEU A 24 -5.82 -6.28 -1.57
C LEU A 24 -5.09 -6.62 -0.26
N GLU A 25 -4.65 -7.86 -0.11
CA GLU A 25 -3.76 -8.36 0.95
C GLU A 25 -2.75 -9.29 0.28
N GLY A 26 -1.75 -9.80 1.00
CA GLY A 26 -0.87 -10.84 0.47
C GLY A 26 0.34 -11.09 1.37
N ASP A 27 1.24 -11.94 0.88
CA ASP A 27 2.49 -12.30 1.55
C ASP A 27 3.74 -11.72 0.85
N TYR A 28 3.57 -10.75 -0.05
CA TYR A 28 4.71 -10.04 -0.63
C TYR A 28 5.34 -9.15 0.44
N LEU A 29 6.66 -9.28 0.64
CA LEU A 29 7.38 -8.54 1.66
C LEU A 29 7.80 -7.15 1.15
N TYR A 30 7.57 -6.15 1.98
CA TYR A 30 8.01 -4.76 1.80
C TYR A 30 8.88 -4.32 2.96
N ARG A 31 9.86 -3.45 2.67
CA ARG A 31 10.40 -2.52 3.66
C ARG A 31 9.65 -1.22 3.50
N VAL A 32 9.12 -0.73 4.60
CA VAL A 32 8.31 0.48 4.71
C VAL A 32 9.07 1.40 5.66
N GLU A 33 9.43 2.59 5.21
CA GLU A 33 10.13 3.57 6.03
C GLU A 33 9.20 4.75 6.29
N THR A 34 9.11 5.18 7.54
CA THR A 34 8.59 6.51 7.87
C THR A 34 9.77 7.43 8.13
N ILE A 35 9.86 8.50 7.35
CA ILE A 35 11.00 9.43 7.37
C ILE A 35 10.49 10.81 7.76
N ARG A 36 11.14 11.44 8.74
CA ARG A 36 10.99 12.88 9.03
C ARG A 36 12.26 13.62 8.61
N ALA A 37 12.11 14.60 7.74
CA ALA A 37 13.17 15.47 7.32
C ALA A 37 13.70 16.29 8.51
N ALA A 38 14.98 16.64 8.46
CA ALA A 38 15.54 17.62 9.38
C ALA A 38 14.85 18.98 9.21
N PRO A 39 14.82 19.83 10.25
CA PRO A 39 14.14 21.12 10.17
C PRO A 39 14.56 21.95 8.96
N GLY A 40 13.61 22.29 8.09
CA GLY A 40 13.84 23.04 6.85
C GLY A 40 14.53 22.27 5.73
N LYS A 41 14.60 20.93 5.80
CA LYS A 41 15.30 20.07 4.82
C LYS A 41 14.40 19.21 3.94
N LEU A 42 13.07 19.33 4.08
CA LEU A 42 12.13 18.51 3.30
C LEU A 42 12.34 18.66 1.78
N GLU A 43 12.47 19.89 1.28
CA GLU A 43 12.71 20.14 -0.14
C GLU A 43 14.01 19.47 -0.63
N ALA A 44 15.11 19.67 0.10
CA ALA A 44 16.39 19.04 -0.22
C ALA A 44 16.34 17.50 -0.15
N LEU A 45 15.53 16.92 0.75
CA LEU A 45 15.32 15.47 0.83
C LEU A 45 14.53 14.95 -0.38
N LEU A 46 13.52 15.70 -0.84
CA LEU A 46 12.78 15.37 -2.07
C LEU A 46 13.67 15.48 -3.32
N GLU A 47 14.50 16.54 -3.40
CA GLU A 47 15.51 16.69 -4.45
C GLU A 47 16.52 15.53 -4.43
N TRP A 48 16.96 15.09 -3.24
CA TRP A 48 17.82 13.92 -3.11
C TRP A 48 17.15 12.66 -3.65
N ALA A 49 15.87 12.43 -3.32
CA ALA A 49 15.12 11.28 -3.82
C ALA A 49 14.97 11.32 -5.35
N ALA A 50 14.71 12.50 -5.94
CA ALA A 50 14.67 12.69 -7.38
C ALA A 50 16.02 12.36 -8.03
N ARG A 51 17.13 12.86 -7.47
CA ARG A 51 18.49 12.51 -7.94
C ARG A 51 18.79 11.02 -7.82
N ALA A 52 18.34 10.36 -6.75
CA ALA A 52 18.50 8.91 -6.60
C ALA A 52 17.75 8.12 -7.68
N ARG A 53 16.61 8.63 -8.16
CA ARG A 53 15.90 8.08 -9.32
C ARG A 53 16.70 8.28 -10.61
N GLU A 54 17.14 9.52 -10.87
CA GLU A 54 17.88 9.88 -12.08
C GLU A 54 19.20 9.11 -12.20
N ASP A 55 19.90 8.94 -11.09
CA ASP A 55 21.16 8.19 -11.02
C ASP A 55 20.96 6.66 -11.03
N ASN A 56 19.70 6.17 -11.05
CA ASN A 56 19.34 4.76 -11.05
C ASN A 56 19.90 3.97 -9.85
N TYR A 57 19.98 4.62 -8.67
CA TYR A 57 20.60 4.02 -7.48
C TYR A 57 19.94 2.69 -7.08
N PHE A 58 18.61 2.65 -7.05
CA PHE A 58 17.86 1.47 -6.60
C PHE A 58 17.91 0.33 -7.62
N GLU A 59 17.92 0.66 -8.91
CA GLU A 59 18.05 -0.27 -10.02
C GLU A 59 19.43 -0.93 -10.02
N ASP A 60 20.50 -0.14 -9.83
CA ASP A 60 21.87 -0.65 -9.65
C ASP A 60 21.98 -1.55 -8.40
N ALA A 61 21.24 -1.21 -7.34
CA ALA A 61 21.15 -2.00 -6.12
C ALA A 61 20.36 -3.33 -6.31
N GLY A 62 19.78 -3.54 -7.51
CA GLY A 62 19.02 -4.74 -7.86
C GLY A 62 17.58 -4.75 -7.34
N GLY A 63 16.99 -3.56 -7.18
CA GLY A 63 15.57 -3.35 -6.85
C GLY A 63 14.89 -2.42 -7.85
N SER A 64 13.79 -1.81 -7.42
CA SER A 64 13.09 -0.75 -8.15
C SER A 64 13.07 0.50 -7.30
N PHE A 65 13.01 1.68 -7.92
CA PHE A 65 12.80 2.92 -7.20
C PHE A 65 11.58 2.82 -6.24
N PRO A 66 11.71 3.28 -4.98
CA PRO A 66 10.63 3.21 -4.00
C PRO A 66 9.36 3.96 -4.43
N LEU A 67 8.23 3.52 -3.91
CA LEU A 67 7.00 4.30 -3.94
C LEU A 67 7.07 5.31 -2.79
N ILE A 68 7.01 6.62 -3.08
CA ILE A 68 7.21 7.67 -2.08
C ILE A 68 5.94 8.51 -1.97
N MET A 69 5.35 8.52 -0.78
CA MET A 69 4.16 9.30 -0.48
C MET A 69 4.53 10.39 0.53
N ARG A 70 4.34 11.65 0.15
CA ARG A 70 4.58 12.79 1.02
C ARG A 70 3.35 13.07 1.86
N HIS A 71 3.54 12.99 3.15
CA HIS A 71 2.57 13.37 4.16
C HIS A 71 2.05 14.79 3.97
N SER A 72 0.74 14.98 4.11
CA SER A 72 0.11 16.31 3.95
C SER A 72 -0.34 16.93 5.28
N GLN A 73 -0.82 16.15 6.26
CA GLN A 73 -1.27 16.64 7.58
C GLN A 73 -1.30 15.52 8.64
N GLY A 74 -0.80 15.78 9.86
CA GLY A 74 -1.30 15.12 11.09
C GLY A 74 -0.41 14.10 11.81
N ASP A 75 0.57 13.50 11.15
CA ASP A 75 1.49 12.51 11.74
C ASP A 75 2.95 13.02 11.93
N GLN A 76 3.77 12.24 12.63
CA GLN A 76 5.13 12.57 13.05
C GLN A 76 6.22 12.42 11.97
N TRP A 77 5.85 11.96 10.77
CA TRP A 77 6.73 11.72 9.62
C TRP A 77 6.34 12.59 8.42
N ASP A 78 7.28 12.81 7.50
CA ASP A 78 7.09 13.60 6.27
C ASP A 78 6.90 12.71 5.04
N LEU A 79 7.56 11.55 4.99
CA LEU A 79 7.49 10.61 3.87
C LEU A 79 7.17 9.20 4.37
N LEU A 80 6.28 8.52 3.66
CA LEU A 80 6.15 7.06 3.67
C LEU A 80 6.85 6.52 2.42
N VAL A 81 7.82 5.63 2.60
CA VAL A 81 8.61 5.04 1.51
C VAL A 81 8.37 3.53 1.50
N ILE A 82 7.92 2.98 0.37
CA ILE A 82 7.67 1.54 0.21
C ILE A 82 8.67 0.96 -0.78
N LEU A 83 9.52 0.06 -0.28
CA LEU A 83 10.52 -0.68 -1.05
C LEU A 83 10.09 -2.15 -1.22
N PRO A 84 10.00 -2.66 -2.45
CA PRO A 84 9.71 -4.06 -2.70
C PRO A 84 10.88 -4.95 -2.29
N MET A 85 10.64 -5.94 -1.43
CA MET A 85 11.66 -6.93 -1.03
C MET A 85 11.46 -8.30 -1.67
N GLU A 86 10.23 -8.62 -2.10
CA GLU A 86 9.76 -9.96 -2.48
C GLU A 86 9.61 -10.85 -1.25
N SER A 87 10.72 -11.38 -0.75
CA SER A 87 10.77 -12.25 0.43
C SER A 87 12.04 -12.02 1.23
N TRP A 88 12.05 -12.46 2.49
CA TRP A 88 13.24 -12.42 3.34
C TRP A 88 14.42 -13.18 2.70
N VAL A 89 14.13 -14.34 2.10
CA VAL A 89 15.14 -15.23 1.51
C VAL A 89 15.75 -14.58 0.28
N ASP A 90 14.91 -14.09 -0.64
CA ASP A 90 15.37 -13.51 -1.90
C ASP A 90 16.18 -12.24 -1.65
N PHE A 91 15.67 -11.35 -0.79
CA PHE A 91 16.30 -10.08 -0.46
C PHE A 91 17.70 -10.23 0.17
N HIS A 92 17.93 -11.32 0.92
CA HIS A 92 19.18 -11.58 1.62
C HIS A 92 20.13 -12.55 0.91
N THR A 93 19.86 -12.90 -0.36
CA THR A 93 20.84 -13.66 -1.15
C THR A 93 22.17 -12.91 -1.28
N LYS A 94 23.29 -13.65 -1.31
CA LYS A 94 24.64 -13.08 -1.49
C LYS A 94 24.74 -12.22 -2.75
N ALA A 95 24.05 -12.61 -3.83
CA ALA A 95 24.03 -11.87 -5.08
C ALA A 95 23.36 -10.49 -4.93
N ARG A 96 22.16 -10.42 -4.30
CA ARG A 96 21.49 -9.14 -4.05
C ARG A 96 22.27 -8.27 -3.05
N GLN A 97 22.84 -8.85 -2.01
CA GLN A 97 23.71 -8.13 -1.07
C GLN A 97 24.91 -7.49 -1.80
N LYS A 98 25.57 -8.24 -2.69
CA LYS A 98 26.69 -7.72 -3.48
C LYS A 98 26.25 -6.55 -4.38
N LYS A 99 25.10 -6.65 -5.05
CA LYS A 99 24.55 -5.55 -5.87
C LYS A 99 24.35 -4.28 -5.05
N ARG A 100 23.72 -4.38 -3.86
CA ARG A 100 23.54 -3.24 -2.95
C ARG A 100 24.88 -2.61 -2.54
N GLN A 101 25.88 -3.43 -2.21
CA GLN A 101 27.24 -2.95 -1.87
C GLN A 101 27.97 -2.28 -3.03
N ASP A 102 27.81 -2.81 -4.25
CA ASP A 102 28.40 -2.22 -5.46
C ASP A 102 27.71 -0.89 -5.79
N ALA A 103 26.37 -0.83 -5.71
CA ALA A 103 25.60 0.40 -5.91
C ALA A 103 25.96 1.48 -4.88
N THR A 104 26.12 1.10 -3.61
CA THR A 104 26.57 2.00 -2.54
C THR A 104 27.92 2.64 -2.88
N ARG A 105 28.87 1.85 -3.40
CA ARG A 105 30.20 2.37 -3.83
C ARG A 105 30.11 3.23 -5.08
N LYS A 106 29.29 2.84 -6.05
CA LYS A 106 29.08 3.59 -7.30
C LYS A 106 28.48 4.99 -7.02
N HIS A 107 27.56 5.05 -6.06
CA HIS A 107 26.75 6.22 -5.74
C HIS A 107 27.15 6.91 -4.43
N GLU A 108 28.41 6.76 -4.01
CA GLU A 108 28.91 7.29 -2.73
C GLU A 108 28.63 8.79 -2.55
N ILE A 109 28.83 9.60 -3.60
CA ILE A 109 28.60 11.06 -3.55
C ILE A 109 27.12 11.39 -3.36
N LEU A 110 26.22 10.66 -4.03
CA LEU A 110 24.78 10.82 -3.86
C LEU A 110 24.37 10.47 -2.43
N LEU A 111 24.83 9.34 -1.91
CA LEU A 111 24.52 8.90 -0.54
C LEU A 111 25.08 9.85 0.51
N ALA A 112 26.31 10.34 0.34
CA ALA A 112 26.91 11.33 1.22
C ALA A 112 26.11 12.65 1.24
N SER A 113 25.44 13.02 0.13
CA SER A 113 24.59 14.21 0.08
C SER A 113 23.25 14.08 0.83
N GLN A 114 22.89 12.88 1.29
CA GLN A 114 21.74 12.65 2.16
C GLN A 114 22.04 13.06 3.62
N ASP A 115 23.32 13.14 3.98
CA ASP A 115 23.73 13.39 5.36
C ASP A 115 23.14 14.70 5.90
N GLY A 116 22.56 14.62 7.09
CA GLY A 116 21.87 15.75 7.74
C GLY A 116 20.53 16.16 7.11
N LEU A 117 20.00 15.45 6.10
CA LEU A 117 18.66 15.71 5.56
C LEU A 117 17.54 15.04 6.35
N ILE A 118 17.85 13.99 7.11
CA ILE A 118 16.89 13.18 7.87
C ILE A 118 17.11 13.39 9.37
N ALA A 119 16.04 13.69 10.11
CA ALA A 119 16.08 13.81 11.57
C ALA A 119 15.50 12.59 12.29
N PHE A 120 14.68 11.80 11.62
CA PHE A 120 14.14 10.56 12.14
C PHE A 120 13.80 9.62 10.99
N GLU A 121 14.07 8.34 11.19
CA GLU A 121 13.77 7.25 10.27
C GLU A 121 13.38 6.02 11.11
N GLU A 122 12.29 5.37 10.72
CA GLU A 122 11.85 4.11 11.30
C GLU A 122 11.61 3.07 10.22
N ASP A 123 12.25 1.91 10.37
CA ASP A 123 12.03 0.73 9.54
C ASP A 123 10.85 -0.09 10.06
N HIS A 124 9.89 -0.31 9.17
CA HIS A 124 8.80 -1.26 9.31
C HIS A 124 8.86 -2.29 8.17
N PHE A 125 8.68 -3.56 8.50
CA PHE A 125 8.60 -4.61 7.48
C PHE A 125 7.18 -5.15 7.48
N ALA A 126 6.59 -5.28 6.29
CA ALA A 126 5.19 -5.68 6.17
C ALA A 126 4.96 -6.65 5.03
N TYR A 127 4.05 -7.59 5.26
CA TYR A 127 3.42 -8.39 4.23
C TYR A 127 2.23 -7.63 3.65
N GLY A 128 2.09 -7.62 2.34
CA GLY A 128 0.96 -6.97 1.68
C GLY A 128 0.70 -7.54 0.30
N PRO A 129 -0.13 -6.85 -0.50
CA PRO A 129 -0.45 -7.23 -1.88
C PRO A 129 0.78 -7.52 -2.74
N PRO A 130 0.64 -8.23 -3.87
CA PRO A 130 1.69 -8.33 -4.87
C PRO A 130 2.18 -6.95 -5.33
N TYR A 131 3.50 -6.78 -5.51
CA TYR A 131 4.09 -5.49 -5.88
C TYR A 131 3.51 -4.87 -7.14
N ASN A 132 3.15 -5.68 -8.14
CA ASN A 132 2.56 -5.17 -9.36
C ASN A 132 1.20 -4.51 -9.13
N GLU A 133 0.41 -5.01 -8.17
CA GLU A 133 -0.89 -4.41 -7.80
C GLU A 133 -0.67 -3.07 -7.10
N VAL A 134 0.21 -3.03 -6.09
CA VAL A 134 0.55 -1.80 -5.36
C VAL A 134 1.11 -0.74 -6.31
N LYS A 135 2.05 -1.15 -7.19
CA LYS A 135 2.66 -0.25 -8.16
C LYS A 135 1.63 0.26 -9.19
N SER A 136 0.76 -0.60 -9.71
CA SER A 136 -0.31 -0.19 -10.63
C SER A 136 -1.24 0.84 -9.99
N ALA A 137 -1.65 0.59 -8.73
CA ALA A 137 -2.47 1.52 -7.97
C ALA A 137 -1.73 2.85 -7.70
N TYR A 138 -0.46 2.80 -7.30
CA TYR A 138 0.37 3.99 -7.10
C TYR A 138 0.60 4.79 -8.38
N ASP A 139 0.77 4.13 -9.53
CA ASP A 139 0.98 4.80 -10.81
C ASP A 139 -0.28 5.52 -11.29
N SER A 140 -1.45 4.94 -11.02
CA SER A 140 -2.77 5.46 -11.47
C SER A 140 -3.37 6.52 -10.54
N ASN A 141 -2.78 6.76 -9.36
CA ASN A 141 -3.33 7.63 -8.34
C ASN A 141 -2.30 8.66 -7.85
N ALA A 142 -2.78 9.77 -7.29
CA ALA A 142 -1.95 10.87 -6.80
C ALA A 142 -2.24 11.26 -5.33
N TYR A 143 -3.31 10.71 -4.75
CA TYR A 143 -3.76 11.00 -3.40
C TYR A 143 -3.96 9.69 -2.63
N PHE A 144 -3.50 9.66 -1.39
CA PHE A 144 -3.51 8.45 -0.57
C PHE A 144 -4.12 8.74 0.79
N HIS A 145 -4.98 7.83 1.25
CA HIS A 145 -5.46 7.76 2.63
C HIS A 145 -4.70 6.62 3.31
N ILE A 146 -3.91 6.96 4.32
CA ILE A 146 -3.00 6.02 4.99
C ILE A 146 -3.43 5.92 6.45
N GLU A 147 -3.81 4.72 6.88
CA GLU A 147 -4.17 4.47 8.27
C GLU A 147 -3.19 3.45 8.84
N MET A 148 -2.57 3.77 9.97
CA MET A 148 -1.65 2.90 10.70
C MET A 148 -2.27 2.55 12.05
N PHE A 149 -2.31 1.26 12.38
CA PHE A 149 -3.00 0.74 13.56
C PHE A 149 -2.05 -0.02 14.48
N ASN A 150 -2.10 0.32 15.76
CA ASN A 150 -1.47 -0.44 16.83
C ASN A 150 -2.56 -1.29 17.47
N ALA A 151 -2.47 -2.62 17.35
CA ALA A 151 -3.46 -3.50 17.94
C ALA A 151 -3.41 -3.40 19.47
N ALA A 152 -4.56 -3.60 20.11
CA ALA A 152 -4.59 -3.89 21.53
C ALA A 152 -3.93 -5.26 21.79
N PRO A 153 -3.41 -5.53 23.00
CA PRO A 153 -2.75 -6.79 23.30
C PRO A 153 -3.61 -8.01 22.96
N GLY A 154 -3.09 -8.89 22.09
CA GLY A 154 -3.79 -10.10 21.64
C GLY A 154 -4.88 -9.89 20.57
N LYS A 155 -5.05 -8.67 20.05
CA LYS A 155 -6.12 -8.32 19.10
C LYS A 155 -5.69 -8.20 17.64
N SER A 156 -4.42 -8.47 17.30
CA SER A 156 -3.92 -8.32 15.93
C SER A 156 -4.68 -9.15 14.90
N GLY A 157 -5.07 -10.39 15.22
CA GLY A 157 -5.89 -11.22 14.34
C GLY A 157 -7.31 -10.68 14.15
N GLU A 158 -7.96 -10.27 15.24
CA GLU A 158 -9.30 -9.65 15.17
C GLU A 158 -9.28 -8.31 14.41
N LEU A 159 -8.23 -7.51 14.59
CA LEU A 159 -8.04 -6.27 13.85
C LEU A 159 -7.92 -6.53 12.34
N LEU A 160 -7.17 -7.55 11.93
CA LEU A 160 -7.06 -7.94 10.53
C LEU A 160 -8.43 -8.32 9.94
N GLU A 161 -9.19 -9.17 10.62
CA GLU A 161 -10.52 -9.54 10.14
C GLU A 161 -11.42 -8.31 10.05
N GLN A 162 -11.36 -7.40 11.02
CA GLN A 162 -12.14 -6.17 10.98
C GLN A 162 -11.73 -5.27 9.79
N ARG A 163 -10.45 -5.19 9.40
CA ARG A 163 -10.02 -4.48 8.18
C ARG A 163 -10.58 -5.13 6.91
N ARG A 164 -10.66 -6.45 6.85
CA ARG A 164 -11.27 -7.18 5.71
C ARG A 164 -12.78 -6.93 5.64
N MET A 165 -13.47 -6.92 6.78
CA MET A 165 -14.89 -6.56 6.86
C MET A 165 -15.14 -5.13 6.36
N GLU A 166 -14.27 -4.18 6.71
CA GLU A 166 -14.37 -2.81 6.20
C GLU A 166 -14.11 -2.73 4.69
N ASN A 167 -13.14 -3.47 4.15
CA ASN A 167 -12.97 -3.55 2.69
C ASN A 167 -14.20 -4.11 1.96
N ALA A 168 -14.84 -5.16 2.52
CA ALA A 168 -16.08 -5.69 1.96
C ALA A 168 -17.22 -4.65 2.03
N TYR A 169 -17.29 -3.88 3.11
CA TYR A 169 -18.23 -2.76 3.23
C TYR A 169 -17.98 -1.69 2.15
N LEU A 170 -16.71 -1.27 1.98
CA LEU A 170 -16.33 -0.28 0.97
C LEU A 170 -16.71 -0.75 -0.43
N GLU A 171 -16.36 -1.98 -0.79
CA GLU A 171 -16.70 -2.56 -2.10
C GLU A 171 -18.21 -2.58 -2.35
N GLN A 172 -19.00 -3.10 -1.41
CA GLN A 172 -20.45 -3.20 -1.56
C GLN A 172 -21.14 -1.83 -1.58
N THR A 173 -20.55 -0.81 -0.95
CA THR A 173 -21.04 0.57 -1.01
C THR A 173 -20.52 1.37 -2.21
N GLY A 174 -19.79 0.72 -3.12
CA GLY A 174 -19.25 1.35 -4.33
C GLY A 174 -18.03 2.25 -4.09
N GLN A 175 -17.40 2.13 -2.93
CA GLN A 175 -16.18 2.82 -2.56
C GLN A 175 -14.95 1.99 -2.94
N THR A 176 -13.79 2.63 -3.02
CA THR A 176 -12.52 1.95 -3.30
C THR A 176 -12.05 1.24 -2.03
N PRO A 177 -11.87 -0.09 -2.05
CA PRO A 177 -11.28 -0.80 -0.92
C PRO A 177 -9.81 -0.41 -0.70
N ASN A 178 -9.33 -0.59 0.52
CA ASN A 178 -7.95 -0.31 0.89
C ASN A 178 -7.03 -1.51 0.63
N MET A 179 -5.77 -1.24 0.29
CA MET A 179 -4.73 -2.27 0.37
C MET A 179 -4.28 -2.45 1.82
N ILE A 180 -4.27 -3.69 2.31
CA ILE A 180 -3.95 -4.06 3.69
C ILE A 180 -2.52 -4.59 3.77
N PHE A 181 -1.74 -4.02 4.68
CA PHE A 181 -0.38 -4.44 4.98
C PHE A 181 -0.28 -4.86 6.45
N ARG A 182 0.33 -6.02 6.71
CA ARG A 182 0.46 -6.62 8.04
C ARG A 182 1.92 -6.64 8.47
N ARG A 183 2.17 -6.30 9.73
CA ARG A 183 3.52 -6.33 10.30
C ARG A 183 4.19 -7.70 10.17
N ALA A 184 5.40 -7.67 9.62
CA ALA A 184 6.37 -8.76 9.67
C ALA A 184 7.41 -8.51 10.76
N ALA A 185 7.94 -7.29 10.88
CA ALA A 185 8.95 -6.90 11.88
C ALA A 185 9.10 -5.37 11.99
N GLY A 186 9.85 -4.88 12.99
CA GLY A 186 10.24 -3.46 13.11
C GLY A 186 9.30 -2.67 14.03
N SER A 187 8.62 -1.68 13.45
CA SER A 187 7.67 -0.75 14.10
C SER A 187 6.58 -1.39 14.99
N ASP A 188 5.93 -0.56 15.80
CA ASP A 188 4.77 -0.91 16.63
C ASP A 188 3.43 -0.90 15.87
N VAL A 189 3.42 -0.46 14.60
CA VAL A 189 2.28 -0.58 13.68
C VAL A 189 2.04 -2.04 13.35
N ASP A 190 0.92 -2.62 13.78
CA ASP A 190 0.55 -4.01 13.53
C ASP A 190 -0.05 -4.20 12.14
N ILE A 191 -0.88 -3.25 11.71
CA ILE A 191 -1.53 -3.24 10.41
C ILE A 191 -1.55 -1.80 9.90
N PHE A 192 -1.33 -1.60 8.62
CA PHE A 192 -1.66 -0.34 7.98
C PHE A 192 -2.42 -0.57 6.68
N THR A 193 -3.22 0.41 6.29
CA THR A 193 -4.00 0.41 5.06
C THR A 193 -3.61 1.59 4.19
N ILE A 194 -3.71 1.41 2.87
CA ILE A 194 -3.57 2.49 1.90
C ILE A 194 -4.77 2.47 0.96
N GLY A 195 -5.58 3.52 1.04
CA GLY A 195 -6.59 3.87 0.04
C GLY A 195 -5.96 4.69 -1.08
N PHE A 196 -6.12 4.23 -2.32
CA PHE A 196 -5.57 4.88 -3.51
C PHE A 196 -6.66 5.67 -4.23
N HIS A 197 -6.46 6.98 -4.38
CA HIS A 197 -7.44 7.87 -5.00
C HIS A 197 -6.79 8.79 -6.04
N GLU A 198 -7.51 9.03 -7.14
CA GLU A 198 -7.00 9.87 -8.23
C GLU A 198 -6.74 11.30 -7.73
N SER A 199 -7.61 11.77 -6.82
CA SER A 199 -7.54 13.11 -6.24
C SER A 199 -8.27 13.18 -4.90
N ARG A 200 -8.07 14.29 -4.18
CA ARG A 200 -8.85 14.61 -2.97
C ARG A 200 -10.36 14.66 -3.24
N LEU A 201 -10.77 15.10 -4.43
CA LEU A 201 -12.18 15.13 -4.82
C LEU A 201 -12.72 13.71 -4.99
N SER A 202 -11.95 12.82 -5.61
CA SER A 202 -12.32 11.40 -5.74
C SER A 202 -12.55 10.78 -4.36
N TYR A 203 -11.66 11.01 -3.40
CA TYR A 203 -11.82 10.55 -2.02
C TYR A 203 -13.10 11.12 -1.36
N ALA A 204 -13.29 12.45 -1.42
CA ALA A 204 -14.42 13.11 -0.76
C ALA A 204 -15.80 12.74 -1.36
N SER A 205 -15.82 12.23 -2.59
CA SER A 205 -17.06 11.91 -3.32
C SER A 205 -17.56 10.48 -3.10
N GLN A 206 -16.86 9.66 -2.30
CA GLN A 206 -17.18 8.23 -2.08
C GLN A 206 -18.35 7.99 -1.10
N ALA A 207 -19.20 8.99 -0.84
CA ALA A 207 -20.31 8.81 0.10
C ALA A 207 -21.33 7.79 -0.44
N PRO A 208 -21.83 6.86 0.40
CA PRO A 208 -22.88 5.94 -0.01
C PRO A 208 -24.13 6.72 -0.41
N HIS A 209 -24.71 6.35 -1.56
CA HIS A 209 -25.87 7.05 -2.13
C HIS A 209 -27.17 6.84 -1.34
N ASP A 210 -27.23 5.83 -0.46
CA ASP A 210 -28.37 5.46 0.36
C ASP A 210 -27.91 4.98 1.75
N GLU A 211 -28.40 5.65 2.81
CA GLU A 211 -28.02 5.33 4.19
C GLU A 211 -28.64 4.03 4.70
N GLU A 212 -29.84 3.65 4.23
CA GLU A 212 -30.50 2.41 4.63
C GLU A 212 -29.78 1.20 4.02
N ALA A 213 -29.45 1.27 2.73
CA ALA A 213 -28.62 0.25 2.07
C ALA A 213 -27.24 0.12 2.74
N ALA A 214 -26.61 1.24 3.12
CA ALA A 214 -25.33 1.21 3.82
C ALA A 214 -25.43 0.53 5.20
N GLU A 215 -26.54 0.73 5.91
CA GLU A 215 -26.80 0.07 7.20
C GLU A 215 -26.99 -1.45 7.04
N ASP A 216 -27.69 -1.89 5.99
CA ASP A 216 -27.90 -3.31 5.69
C ASP A 216 -26.60 -3.99 5.24
N ILE A 217 -25.79 -3.33 4.40
CA ILE A 217 -24.47 -3.83 3.99
C ILE A 217 -23.56 -4.00 5.21
N ALA A 218 -23.54 -3.04 6.15
CA ALA A 218 -22.73 -3.14 7.37
C ALA A 218 -23.06 -4.42 8.15
N LYS A 219 -24.35 -4.76 8.25
CA LYS A 219 -24.81 -6.01 8.89
C LYS A 219 -24.42 -7.25 8.10
N ASP A 220 -24.55 -7.22 6.78
CA ASP A 220 -24.21 -8.35 5.91
C ASP A 220 -22.72 -8.72 6.02
N VAL A 221 -21.83 -7.73 6.06
CA VAL A 221 -20.38 -7.96 6.20
C VAL A 221 -19.94 -8.25 7.64
N GLY A 222 -20.88 -8.28 8.59
CA GLY A 222 -20.67 -8.77 9.95
C GLY A 222 -20.55 -7.72 11.06
N PHE A 223 -20.77 -6.43 10.78
CA PHE A 223 -20.90 -5.41 11.83
C PHE A 223 -22.30 -5.46 12.47
N LYS A 224 -22.45 -4.91 13.67
CA LYS A 224 -23.77 -4.80 14.31
C LYS A 224 -24.69 -3.80 13.59
N ASP A 225 -24.12 -2.67 13.20
CA ASP A 225 -24.75 -1.54 12.50
C ASP A 225 -23.63 -0.67 11.88
N ARG A 226 -23.98 0.36 11.10
CA ARG A 226 -22.97 1.22 10.45
C ARG A 226 -22.09 1.98 11.46
N ALA A 227 -22.65 2.39 12.60
CA ALA A 227 -21.87 3.11 13.62
C ALA A 227 -20.86 2.18 14.31
N ASP A 228 -21.20 0.89 14.44
CA ASP A 228 -20.38 -0.15 15.03
C ASP A 228 -19.05 -0.35 14.31
N ILE A 229 -18.92 -0.01 13.02
CA ILE A 229 -17.63 -0.09 12.29
C ILE A 229 -16.52 0.62 13.10
N SER A 230 -16.79 1.83 13.56
CA SER A 230 -15.84 2.65 14.32
C SER A 230 -15.66 2.19 15.76
N PHE A 231 -16.76 1.78 16.44
CA PHE A 231 -16.69 1.32 17.83
C PHE A 231 -16.00 -0.03 17.94
N TYR A 232 -16.26 -0.94 17.01
CA TYR A 232 -15.60 -2.23 16.93
C TYR A 232 -14.10 -2.04 16.67
N LEU A 233 -13.71 -1.23 15.68
CA LEU A 233 -12.30 -0.86 15.47
C LEU A 233 -11.65 -0.35 16.77
N ARG A 234 -12.30 0.61 17.46
CA ARG A 234 -11.78 1.19 18.72
C ARG A 234 -11.59 0.18 19.83
N SER A 235 -12.36 -0.91 19.83
CA SER A 235 -12.19 -2.00 20.81
C SER A 235 -10.96 -2.88 20.54
N LEU A 236 -10.41 -2.82 19.32
CA LEU A 236 -9.32 -3.68 18.85
C LEU A 236 -7.96 -2.99 18.82
N ILE A 237 -7.91 -1.67 18.97
CA ILE A 237 -6.68 -0.87 18.86
C ILE A 237 -6.29 -0.22 20.19
N SER A 238 -4.99 -0.11 20.42
CA SER A 238 -4.40 0.72 21.48
C SER A 238 -4.06 2.13 20.98
N GLY A 239 -3.88 2.28 19.67
CA GLY A 239 -3.58 3.54 18.99
C GLY A 239 -3.83 3.40 17.49
N HIS A 240 -4.00 4.54 16.83
CA HIS A 240 -3.99 4.62 15.36
C HIS A 240 -3.54 6.01 14.94
N HIS A 241 -2.96 6.08 13.76
CA HIS A 241 -2.59 7.31 13.08
C HIS A 241 -3.25 7.29 11.70
N ASP A 242 -4.03 8.32 11.41
CA ASP A 242 -4.69 8.47 10.11
C ASP A 242 -4.14 9.73 9.44
N THR A 243 -3.78 9.61 8.18
CA THR A 243 -3.27 10.72 7.41
C THR A 243 -3.58 10.65 5.91
N PHE A 244 -3.48 11.81 5.29
CA PHE A 244 -3.44 11.93 3.84
C PHE A 244 -2.02 12.18 3.35
N ALA A 245 -1.69 11.55 2.22
CA ALA A 245 -0.44 11.80 1.52
C ALA A 245 -0.68 12.08 0.03
N VAL A 246 0.32 12.68 -0.59
CA VAL A 246 0.37 12.94 -2.04
C VAL A 246 1.59 12.27 -2.63
N LYS A 247 1.48 11.92 -3.91
CA LYS A 247 2.59 11.33 -4.66
C LYS A 247 3.77 12.29 -4.75
N VAL A 248 4.98 11.78 -4.55
CA VAL A 248 6.21 12.49 -4.91
C VAL A 248 6.51 12.18 -6.37
N GLU A 249 6.56 13.23 -7.19
CA GLU A 249 6.86 13.14 -8.63
C GLU A 249 8.33 12.76 -8.88
#